data_AF-A0A9D0YFJ7-F1
#
_entry.id   AF-A0A9D0YFJ7-F1
#
_cell.length_a   1.000
_cell.length_b   1.000
_cell.length_c   1.000
_cell.angle_alpha   90.00
_cell.angle_beta   90.00
_cell.angle_gamma   90.00
#
_symmetry.space_group_name_H-M   'P 1'
#
loop_
_entity.id
_entity.type
_entity.pdbx_description
1 polymer ?
#
loop_
_entity_poly.entity_id
_entity_poly.type
_entity_poly.pdbx_seq_one_letter_code
_entity_poly.pdbx_strand_id
1 'polypeptide(L)'
;MPRVIRLWICFLVLGLHAGLIFAGDKSGGWRLADVSSPYLRMHADNPVNWYSWGPEAWEQAKRQNKPLFVSIGYFTCHWCHVMERESFRNPEIA
;
A
#
# COMPACT_ATOMS: atom_id res chain seq x y z
N MET A 1 -16.94 -29.71 -35.94
CA MET A 1 -15.67 -28.96 -35.81
C MET A 1 -15.77 -27.51 -35.24
N PRO A 2 -16.90 -26.78 -35.21
CA PRO A 2 -16.90 -25.39 -34.68
C PRO A 2 -17.10 -25.23 -33.16
N ARG A 3 -17.58 -26.28 -32.45
CA ARG A 3 -17.85 -26.21 -31.00
C ARG A 3 -16.58 -26.20 -30.14
N VAL A 4 -15.52 -26.87 -30.59
CA VAL A 4 -14.26 -27.00 -29.85
C VAL A 4 -13.53 -25.66 -29.82
N ILE A 5 -13.42 -24.99 -30.97
CA ILE A 5 -12.78 -23.66 -31.10
C ILE A 5 -13.46 -22.61 -30.22
N ARG A 6 -14.80 -22.65 -30.11
CA ARG A 6 -15.57 -21.72 -29.28
C ARG A 6 -15.31 -21.92 -27.78
N LEU A 7 -15.10 -23.15 -27.32
CA LEU A 7 -14.69 -23.42 -25.93
C LEU A 7 -13.28 -22.90 -25.64
N TRP A 8 -12.32 -23.12 -26.55
CA TRP A 8 -10.95 -22.64 -26.37
C TRP A 8 -10.87 -21.11 -26.32
N ILE A 9 -11.64 -20.40 -27.13
CA ILE A 9 -11.75 -18.94 -27.08
C ILE A 9 -12.32 -18.48 -25.72
N CYS A 10 -13.35 -19.14 -25.19
CA CYS A 10 -13.88 -18.82 -23.87
C CYS A 10 -12.84 -19.03 -22.75
N PHE A 11 -12.07 -20.11 -22.78
CA PHE A 11 -11.00 -20.35 -21.79
C PHE A 11 -9.86 -19.31 -21.89
N LEU A 12 -9.50 -18.89 -23.10
CA LEU A 12 -8.48 -17.85 -23.33
C LEU A 12 -8.95 -16.48 -22.81
N VAL A 13 -10.21 -16.11 -23.07
CA VAL A 13 -10.79 -14.84 -22.61
C VAL A 13 -10.98 -14.84 -21.07
N LEU A 14 -11.44 -15.95 -20.49
CA LEU A 14 -11.55 -16.09 -19.03
C LEU A 14 -10.18 -16.06 -18.34
N GLY A 15 -9.16 -16.71 -18.92
CA GLY A 15 -7.79 -16.66 -18.42
C GLY A 15 -7.17 -15.27 -18.46
N LEU A 16 -7.45 -14.48 -19.51
CA LEU A 16 -6.97 -13.10 -19.61
C LEU A 16 -7.65 -12.15 -18.61
N HIS A 17 -8.95 -12.35 -18.33
CA HIS A 17 -9.65 -11.55 -17.32
C HIS A 17 -9.21 -11.88 -15.89
N ALA A 18 -8.80 -13.11 -15.60
CA ALA A 18 -8.30 -13.49 -14.28
C ALA A 18 -7.00 -12.75 -13.90
N GLY A 19 -6.10 -12.51 -14.87
CA GLY A 19 -4.81 -11.83 -14.63
C GLY A 19 -4.92 -10.34 -14.25
N LEU A 20 -5.99 -9.67 -14.67
CA LEU A 20 -6.25 -8.25 -14.36
C LEU A 20 -6.93 -8.04 -13.00
N ILE A 21 -7.53 -9.07 -12.42
CA ILE A 21 -8.26 -8.97 -11.14
C ILE A 21 -7.30 -8.99 -9.94
N PHE A 22 -6.09 -9.53 -10.08
CA PHE A 22 -5.09 -9.63 -9.01
C PHE A 22 -3.98 -8.57 -9.07
N ALA A 23 -4.21 -7.44 -9.74
CA ALA A 23 -3.38 -6.25 -9.52
C ALA A 23 -3.74 -5.68 -8.12
N GLY A 24 -3.24 -6.34 -7.08
CA GLY A 24 -3.39 -5.89 -5.70
C GLY A 24 -2.89 -4.46 -5.59
N ASP A 25 -3.71 -3.61 -4.98
CA ASP A 25 -3.29 -2.29 -4.52
C ASP A 25 -1.96 -2.45 -3.77
N LYS A 26 -0.96 -1.62 -4.09
CA LYS A 26 0.31 -1.62 -3.35
C LYS A 26 0.04 -0.98 -1.98
N SER A 27 -0.66 -1.71 -1.11
CA SER A 27 -0.85 -1.34 0.28
C SER A 27 0.50 -1.46 0.97
N GLY A 28 1.09 -0.31 1.32
CA GLY A 28 2.21 -0.27 2.23
C GLY A 28 3.07 1.00 2.18
N GLY A 29 3.98 1.11 3.14
CA GLY A 29 4.87 2.26 3.35
C GLY A 29 6.03 2.36 2.37
N TRP A 30 6.02 1.60 1.26
CA TRP A 30 7.16 1.41 0.34
C TRP A 30 7.79 2.72 -0.19
N ARG A 31 7.03 3.83 -0.19
CA ARG A 31 7.55 5.18 -0.53
C ARG A 31 8.65 5.64 0.42
N LEU A 32 8.75 5.05 1.60
CA LEU A 32 9.77 5.36 2.60
C LEU A 32 11.04 4.50 2.45
N ALA A 33 11.12 3.56 1.51
CA ALA A 33 12.25 2.63 1.42
C ALA A 33 13.61 3.34 1.18
N ASP A 34 13.62 4.42 0.39
CA ASP A 34 14.84 5.09 -0.08
C ASP A 34 15.11 6.44 0.63
N VAL A 35 14.35 6.78 1.67
CA VAL A 35 14.56 8.04 2.40
C VAL A 35 15.79 7.97 3.31
N SER A 36 16.41 9.11 3.58
CA SER A 36 17.65 9.18 4.37
C SER A 36 17.48 8.72 5.83
N SER A 37 16.33 8.98 6.43
CA SER A 37 16.04 8.65 7.83
C SER A 37 15.88 7.15 8.07
N PRO A 38 16.71 6.52 8.93
CA PRO A 38 16.52 5.12 9.33
C PRO A 38 15.17 4.85 9.98
N TYR A 39 14.64 5.82 10.74
CA TYR A 39 13.33 5.71 11.38
C TYR A 39 12.21 5.59 10.35
N LEU A 40 12.24 6.40 9.30
CA LEU A 40 11.21 6.35 8.25
C LEU A 40 11.32 5.06 7.42
N ARG A 41 12.54 4.61 7.07
CA ARG A 41 12.74 3.35 6.33
C ARG A 41 12.17 2.14 7.07
N MET A 42 12.22 2.13 8.40
CA MET A 42 11.65 1.05 9.22
C MET A 42 10.13 0.87 8.98
N HIS A 43 9.43 1.92 8.54
CA HIS A 43 8.00 1.86 8.22
C HIS A 43 7.70 1.48 6.76
N ALA A 44 8.72 1.16 5.95
CA ALA A 44 8.55 0.91 4.51
C ALA A 44 7.70 -0.34 4.21
N ASP A 45 7.71 -1.32 5.11
CA ASP A 45 6.98 -2.58 4.95
C ASP A 45 5.63 -2.59 5.67
N ASN A 46 5.26 -1.50 6.34
CA ASN A 46 3.99 -1.42 7.07
C ASN A 46 2.83 -1.33 6.06
N PRO A 47 1.68 -1.97 6.30
CA PRO A 47 0.49 -1.91 5.42
C PRO A 47 -0.06 -0.49 5.23
N VAL A 48 0.17 0.41 6.20
CA VAL A 48 -0.21 1.82 6.09
C VAL A 48 0.48 2.47 4.90
N ASN A 49 -0.30 3.15 4.06
CA ASN A 49 0.17 3.84 2.86
C ASN A 49 0.90 5.17 3.19
N TRP A 50 2.09 5.08 3.78
CA TRP A 50 2.84 6.25 4.24
C TRP A 50 3.36 7.13 3.10
N TYR A 51 3.39 8.43 3.37
CA TYR A 51 4.08 9.46 2.59
C TYR A 51 5.12 10.14 3.48
N SER A 52 6.25 10.52 2.89
CA SER A 52 7.12 11.53 3.51
C SER A 52 6.37 12.85 3.63
N TRP A 53 6.74 13.67 4.63
CA TRP A 53 6.18 15.00 4.74
C TRP A 53 6.51 15.84 3.50
N GLY A 54 5.49 16.38 2.84
CA GLY A 54 5.67 17.17 1.63
C GLY A 54 4.36 17.44 0.88
N PRO A 55 4.43 18.19 -0.24
CA PRO A 55 3.26 18.59 -1.03
C PRO A 55 2.44 17.39 -1.53
N GLU A 56 3.08 16.27 -1.84
CA GLU A 56 2.45 15.07 -2.39
C GLU A 56 1.36 14.50 -1.47
N ALA A 57 1.61 14.47 -0.16
CA ALA A 57 0.65 14.01 0.84
C ALA A 57 -0.58 14.94 0.91
N TRP A 58 -0.35 16.26 0.87
CA TRP A 58 -1.40 17.27 0.86
C TRP A 58 -2.28 17.18 -0.40
N GLU A 59 -1.64 17.10 -1.57
CA GLU A 59 -2.38 17.00 -2.82
C GLU A 59 -3.15 15.68 -2.91
N GLN A 60 -2.63 14.59 -2.36
CA GLN A 60 -3.38 13.33 -2.26
C GLN A 60 -4.59 13.47 -1.33
N ALA A 61 -4.43 14.07 -0.15
CA ALA A 61 -5.52 14.29 0.80
C ALA A 61 -6.64 15.16 0.19
N LYS A 62 -6.28 16.24 -0.51
CA LYS A 62 -7.23 17.10 -1.26
C LYS A 62 -7.95 16.32 -2.36
N ARG A 63 -7.21 15.60 -3.21
CA ARG A 63 -7.80 14.80 -4.32
C ARG A 63 -8.78 13.75 -3.80
N GLN A 64 -8.46 13.11 -2.68
CA GLN A 64 -9.31 12.09 -2.09
C GLN A 64 -10.41 12.66 -1.18
N ASN A 65 -10.40 13.97 -0.91
CA ASN A 65 -11.25 14.61 0.09
C ASN A 65 -11.23 13.86 1.44
N LYS A 66 -10.03 13.52 1.92
CA LYS A 66 -9.79 12.82 3.19
C LYS A 66 -8.90 13.65 4.11
N PRO A 67 -9.05 13.53 5.44
CA PRO A 67 -8.14 14.18 6.37
C PRO A 67 -6.72 13.62 6.23
N LEU A 68 -5.72 14.43 6.61
CA LEU A 68 -4.34 14.01 6.68
C LEU A 68 -4.03 13.49 8.11
N PHE A 69 -3.71 12.21 8.23
CA PHE A 69 -3.17 11.65 9.47
C PHE A 69 -1.67 11.91 9.53
N VAL A 70 -1.22 12.67 10.55
CA VAL A 70 0.20 13.01 10.72
C VAL A 70 0.75 12.26 11.93
N SER A 71 1.69 11.35 11.67
CA SER A 71 2.46 10.64 12.71
C SER A 71 3.87 11.21 12.76
N ILE A 72 4.34 11.59 13.95
CA ILE A 72 5.68 12.15 14.17
C ILE A 72 6.38 11.28 15.22
N GLY A 73 7.61 10.87 14.93
CA GLY A 73 8.41 10.08 15.85
C GLY A 73 9.89 10.12 15.50
N TYR A 74 10.68 9.37 16.26
CA TYR A 74 12.13 9.30 16.11
C TYR A 74 12.63 7.91 16.55
N PHE A 75 13.85 7.55 16.11
CA PHE A 75 14.34 6.17 16.21
C PHE A 75 14.43 5.62 17.63
N THR A 76 14.72 6.44 18.64
CA THR A 76 14.86 5.98 20.03
C THR A 76 13.59 6.16 20.87
N CYS A 77 12.47 6.49 20.25
CA CYS A 77 11.18 6.67 20.92
C CYS A 77 10.53 5.31 21.24
N HIS A 78 10.47 4.94 22.53
CA HIS A 78 9.87 3.68 22.96
C HIS A 78 8.42 3.51 22.46
N TRP A 79 7.56 4.52 22.70
CA TRP A 79 6.14 4.44 22.35
C TRP A 79 5.87 4.46 20.85
N CYS A 80 6.77 5.04 20.06
CA CYS A 80 6.67 5.01 18.61
C CYS A 80 6.81 3.57 18.08
N HIS A 81 7.72 2.79 18.67
CA HIS A 81 7.88 1.36 18.35
C HIS A 81 6.73 0.50 18.84
N VAL A 82 6.15 0.82 20.00
CA VAL A 82 4.95 0.13 20.50
C VAL A 82 3.78 0.35 19.54
N MET A 83 3.51 1.61 19.17
CA MET A 83 2.42 1.96 18.24
C MET A 83 2.63 1.36 16.85
N GLU A 84 3.88 1.32 16.38
CA GLU A 84 4.24 0.68 15.12
C GLU A 84 3.87 -0.81 15.11
N ARG A 85 4.29 -1.54 16.14
CA ARG A 85 4.08 -2.98 16.26
C ARG A 85 2.62 -3.35 16.46
N GLU A 86 1.89 -2.57 17.26
CA GLU A 86 0.52 -2.92 17.67
C GLU A 86 -0.55 -2.36 16.72
N SER A 87 -0.24 -1.27 16.00
CA SER A 87 -1.21 -0.62 15.12
C SER A 87 -0.73 -0.58 13.67
N PHE A 88 0.41 0.06 13.39
CA PHE A 88 0.79 0.33 11.99
C PHE A 88 1.17 -0.91 11.19
N ARG A 89 1.56 -2.01 11.85
CA ARG A 89 1.83 -3.31 11.23
C ARG A 89 0.62 -4.25 11.14
N ASN A 90 -0.49 -3.92 11.81
CA ASN A 90 -1.66 -4.79 11.85
C ASN A 90 -2.59 -4.49 10.65
N PRO A 91 -2.79 -5.43 9.71
CA PRO A 91 -3.64 -5.21 8.54
C PRO A 91 -5.12 -4.97 8.84
N GLU A 92 -5.62 -5.36 10.02
CA GLU A 92 -7.01 -5.11 10.42
C GLU A 92 -7.23 -3.68 10.94
N ILE A 93 -6.15 -2.99 11.33
CA ILE A 93 -6.17 -1.62 11.87
C ILE A 93 -5.71 -0.59 10.84
N ALA A 94 -4.74 -0.97 9.99
CA ALA A 94 -3.97 -0.10 9.10
C ALA A 94 -4.72 0.41 7.85
#